data_AF-A0A2N1MSI5-F1
#
_entry.id   AF-A0A2N1MSI5-F1
#
_cell.length_a   1.000
_cell.length_b   1.000
_cell.length_c   1.000
_cell.angle_alpha   90.00
_cell.angle_beta   90.00
_cell.angle_gamma   90.00
#
_symmetry.space_group_name_H-M   'P 1'
#
loop_
_entity.id
_entity.type
_entity.pdbx_description
1 polymer ?
#
loop_
_entity_poly.entity_id
_entity_poly.type
_entity_poly.pdbx_seq_one_letter_code
_entity_poly.pdbx_strand_id
1 'polypeptide(L)'
;MEQCWDDEPENRPTASYLNEKLGEWITLICDDPSPSQISDESSIAEEKRWKMISQLSKKYSHPEKHPDAYYTILRGENYTSASDIYSFGIIMNILATGKRPWYDRAHDNYLAKSICDGERLEIPDDTPKFYAELMQQCWDNESGNRPTAAYLCKKLNWINLIRDNPNPR
;
A
#
# COMPACT_ATOMS: atom_id res chain seq x y z
N MET A 1 5.25 4.86 -19.85
CA MET A 1 4.91 5.84 -18.80
C MET A 1 4.81 7.26 -19.36
N GLU A 2 5.64 7.68 -20.31
CA GLU A 2 5.63 9.04 -20.88
C GLU A 2 4.24 9.49 -21.38
N GLN A 3 3.48 8.60 -22.03
CA GLN A 3 2.12 8.90 -22.50
C GLN A 3 1.12 9.21 -21.37
N CYS A 4 1.37 8.75 -20.13
CA CYS A 4 0.51 9.10 -18.99
C CYS A 4 0.68 10.56 -18.56
N TRP A 5 1.76 11.22 -19.00
CA TRP A 5 2.13 12.58 -18.65
C TRP A 5 1.93 13.56 -19.82
N ASP A 6 1.21 13.15 -20.87
CA ASP A 6 0.93 14.02 -22.01
C ASP A 6 0.17 15.27 -21.56
N ASP A 7 0.57 16.44 -22.05
CA ASP A 7 -0.05 17.71 -21.68
C ASP A 7 -1.53 17.74 -22.11
N GLU A 8 -1.85 17.11 -23.24
CA GLU A 8 -3.23 16.99 -23.74
C GLU A 8 -3.92 15.76 -23.14
N PRO A 9 -5.03 15.92 -22.40
CA PRO A 9 -5.70 14.79 -21.72
C PRO A 9 -6.20 13.69 -22.65
N GLU A 10 -6.54 14.02 -23.90
CA GLU A 10 -7.06 13.06 -24.88
C GLU A 10 -5.98 12.10 -25.41
N ASN A 11 -4.70 12.49 -25.31
CA ASN A 11 -3.57 11.64 -25.69
C ASN A 11 -3.15 10.67 -24.57
N ARG A 12 -3.67 10.88 -23.36
CA ARG A 12 -3.36 10.02 -22.22
C ARG A 12 -4.07 8.68 -22.40
N PRO A 13 -3.40 7.55 -22.09
CA PRO A 13 -4.00 6.24 -22.20
C PRO A 13 -5.19 6.10 -21.24
N THR A 14 -6.20 5.35 -21.68
CA THR A 14 -7.35 5.03 -20.82
C THR A 14 -6.95 4.08 -19.70
N ALA A 15 -7.71 4.09 -18.60
CA ALA A 15 -7.51 3.14 -17.51
C ALA A 15 -7.59 1.68 -17.97
N SER A 16 -8.49 1.38 -18.92
CA SER A 16 -8.62 0.03 -19.51
C SER A 16 -7.36 -0.38 -20.26
N TYR A 17 -6.79 0.51 -21.06
CA TYR A 17 -5.55 0.25 -21.79
C TYR A 17 -4.37 0.04 -20.85
N LEU A 18 -4.25 0.85 -19.80
CA LEU A 18 -3.21 0.67 -18.79
C LEU A 18 -3.37 -0.65 -18.05
N ASN A 19 -4.61 -1.03 -17.70
CA ASN A 19 -4.89 -2.29 -17.04
C ASN A 19 -4.50 -3.50 -17.92
N GLU A 20 -4.79 -3.44 -19.22
CA GLU A 20 -4.36 -4.47 -20.19
C GLU A 20 -2.83 -4.58 -20.25
N LYS A 21 -2.13 -3.45 -20.38
CA LYS A 21 -0.66 -3.43 -20.45
C LYS A 21 0.01 -3.90 -19.16
N LEU A 22 -0.57 -3.57 -18.01
CA LEU A 22 -0.11 -4.08 -16.72
C LEU A 22 -0.36 -5.59 -16.60
N GLY A 23 -1.50 -6.10 -17.09
CA GLY A 23 -1.79 -7.54 -17.13
C GLY A 23 -0.81 -8.32 -18.00
N GLU A 24 -0.48 -7.80 -19.19
CA GLU A 24 0.56 -8.37 -20.07
C GLU A 24 1.91 -8.44 -19.35
N TRP A 25 2.31 -7.36 -18.68
CA TRP A 25 3.55 -7.31 -17.91
C TRP A 25 3.59 -8.33 -16.76
N ILE A 26 2.51 -8.44 -15.99
CA ILE A 26 2.41 -9.41 -14.89
C ILE A 26 2.56 -10.83 -15.43
N THR A 27 1.89 -11.14 -16.54
CA THR A 27 1.97 -12.46 -17.19
C THR A 27 3.41 -12.78 -17.62
N LEU A 28 4.11 -11.80 -18.21
CA LEU A 28 5.51 -11.95 -18.65
C LEU A 28 6.51 -12.11 -17.49
N ILE A 29 6.20 -11.56 -16.31
CA ILE A 29 7.09 -11.62 -15.14
C ILE A 29 6.80 -12.88 -14.31
N CYS A 30 5.54 -13.27 -14.16
CA CYS A 30 5.14 -14.30 -13.20
C CYS A 30 4.82 -15.67 -13.83
N ASP A 31 4.37 -15.72 -15.08
CA ASP A 31 3.77 -16.92 -15.70
C ASP A 31 4.43 -17.34 -17.02
N ASP A 32 5.64 -16.84 -17.32
CA ASP A 32 6.33 -17.08 -18.59
C ASP A 32 6.92 -18.52 -18.67
N PRO A 33 6.43 -19.38 -19.59
CA PRO A 33 7.00 -20.72 -19.79
C PRO A 33 8.37 -20.70 -20.48
N SER A 34 8.83 -19.54 -20.95
CA SER A 34 10.08 -19.31 -21.69
C SER A 34 10.64 -17.92 -21.31
N PRO A 35 11.48 -17.81 -20.26
CA PRO A 35 11.87 -16.54 -19.67
C PRO A 35 12.27 -15.48 -20.70
N SER A 36 11.44 -14.45 -20.82
CA SER A 36 11.70 -13.27 -21.65
C SER A 36 12.77 -12.36 -21.02
N GLN A 37 13.42 -11.52 -21.85
CA GLN A 37 14.41 -10.53 -21.39
C GLN A 37 13.88 -9.63 -20.26
N ILE A 38 12.58 -9.35 -20.25
CA ILE A 38 11.92 -8.51 -19.24
C ILE A 38 11.87 -9.22 -17.87
N SER A 39 11.67 -10.53 -17.85
CA SER A 39 11.71 -11.34 -16.61
C SER A 39 13.12 -11.35 -16.01
N ASP A 40 14.15 -11.49 -16.86
CA ASP A 40 15.56 -11.44 -16.43
C ASP A 40 15.95 -10.05 -15.90
N GLU A 41 15.56 -8.99 -16.60
CA GLU A 41 15.76 -7.60 -16.15
C GLU A 41 15.07 -7.32 -14.82
N SER A 42 13.85 -7.83 -14.64
CA SER A 42 13.09 -7.72 -13.39
C SER A 42 13.78 -8.45 -12.25
N SER A 43 14.24 -9.69 -12.48
CA SER A 43 14.98 -10.49 -11.51
C SER A 43 16.29 -9.80 -11.08
N ILE A 44 17.03 -9.22 -12.03
CA ILE A 44 18.25 -8.45 -11.74
C ILE A 44 17.93 -7.18 -10.94
N ALA A 45 16.84 -6.48 -11.28
CA ALA A 45 16.40 -5.30 -10.54
C ALA A 45 15.98 -5.63 -9.10
N GLU A 46 15.29 -6.76 -8.90
CA GLU A 46 14.93 -7.26 -7.57
C GLU A 46 16.17 -7.67 -6.77
N GLU A 47 17.14 -8.37 -7.37
CA GLU A 47 18.38 -8.74 -6.68
C GLU A 47 19.17 -7.49 -6.24
N LYS A 48 19.22 -6.45 -7.09
CA LYS A 48 19.82 -5.15 -6.73
C LYS A 48 19.05 -4.48 -5.59
N ARG A 49 17.72 -4.50 -5.63
CA ARG A 49 16.86 -3.95 -4.58
C ARG A 49 17.07 -4.69 -3.25
N TRP A 50 17.14 -6.02 -3.28
CA TRP A 50 17.43 -6.86 -2.10
C TRP A 50 18.83 -6.64 -1.54
N LYS A 51 19.86 -6.49 -2.39
CA LYS A 51 21.21 -6.09 -1.96
C LYS A 51 21.19 -4.73 -1.26
N MET A 52 20.50 -3.75 -1.81
CA MET A 52 20.35 -2.43 -1.19
C MET A 52 19.62 -2.50 0.16
N ILE A 53 18.50 -3.24 0.23
CA ILE A 53 17.74 -3.46 1.48
C ILE A 53 18.61 -4.17 2.55
N SER A 54 19.39 -5.16 2.16
CA SER A 54 20.30 -5.89 3.07
C SER A 54 21.42 -5.03 3.64
N GLN A 55 21.80 -3.96 2.93
CA GLN A 55 22.78 -2.97 3.39
C GLN A 55 22.12 -1.92 4.30
N LEU A 56 20.86 -1.60 4.03
CA LEU A 56 20.05 -0.70 4.85
C LEU A 56 19.71 -1.30 6.22
N SER A 57 19.40 -2.60 6.31
CA SER A 57 19.10 -3.28 7.58
C SER A 57 20.26 -3.25 8.59
N LYS A 58 21.51 -3.08 8.11
CA LYS A 58 22.70 -2.92 8.95
C LYS A 58 22.97 -1.48 9.40
N LYS A 59 22.29 -0.50 8.80
CA LYS A 59 22.58 0.93 8.96
C LYS A 59 21.43 1.74 9.57
N TYR A 60 20.21 1.23 9.53
CA TYR A 60 19.06 1.86 10.18
C TYR A 60 19.08 1.66 11.70
N SER A 61 19.76 2.55 12.41
CA SER A 61 19.10 3.15 13.57
C SER A 61 17.86 3.88 13.04
N HIS A 62 16.70 3.69 13.68
CA HIS A 62 15.44 4.35 13.30
C HIS A 62 15.75 5.82 12.94
N PRO A 63 15.40 6.29 11.73
CA PRO A 63 15.68 7.66 11.35
C PRO A 63 14.99 8.58 12.35
N GLU A 64 15.65 9.70 12.69
CA GLU A 64 14.97 10.80 13.36
C GLU A 64 13.67 11.08 12.60
N LYS A 65 12.58 11.21 13.37
CA LYS A 65 11.19 11.33 12.90
C LYS A 65 11.12 12.00 11.53
N HIS A 66 10.54 11.32 10.53
CA HIS A 66 10.35 11.93 9.21
C HIS A 66 9.61 13.26 9.39
N PRO A 67 10.12 14.39 8.84
CA PRO A 67 9.55 15.72 9.09
C PRO A 67 8.07 15.82 8.70
N ASP A 68 7.62 14.96 7.78
CA ASP A 68 6.23 14.89 7.32
C ASP A 68 5.37 13.82 8.04
N ALA A 69 5.82 13.27 9.18
CA ALA A 69 5.03 12.34 10.01
C ALA A 69 3.90 13.08 10.77
N TYR A 70 3.06 13.80 10.01
CA TYR A 70 2.17 14.84 10.46
C TYR A 70 1.11 14.35 11.47
N TYR A 71 0.58 13.14 11.29
CA TYR A 71 -0.38 12.55 12.24
C TYR A 71 0.23 12.30 13.63
N THR A 72 1.48 11.85 13.68
CA THR A 72 2.18 11.59 14.96
C THR A 72 2.56 12.91 15.63
N ILE A 73 2.95 13.90 14.83
CA ILE A 73 3.29 15.26 15.28
C ILE A 73 2.07 15.97 15.89
N LEU A 74 0.89 15.89 15.26
CA LEU A 74 -0.33 16.55 15.75
C LEU A 74 -0.82 16.00 17.09
N ARG A 75 -0.62 14.71 17.35
CA ARG A 75 -0.95 14.10 18.65
C ARG A 75 0.12 14.32 19.72
N GLY A 76 1.24 14.96 19.39
CA GLY A 76 2.37 15.11 20.30
C GLY A 76 3.06 13.78 20.63
N GLU A 77 2.83 12.75 19.83
CA GLU A 77 3.36 11.40 20.06
C GLU A 77 4.73 11.22 19.38
N ASN A 78 5.48 10.23 19.84
CA ASN A 78 6.68 9.79 19.14
C ASN A 78 6.29 8.89 17.98
N TYR A 79 7.01 9.00 16.86
CA TYR A 79 6.86 8.07 15.77
C TYR A 79 7.16 6.65 16.26
N THR A 80 6.27 5.71 15.92
CA THR A 80 6.43 4.29 16.23
C THR A 80 6.08 3.46 15.01
N SER A 81 6.42 2.17 15.03
CA SER A 81 5.95 1.23 14.00
C SER A 81 4.42 1.19 13.89
N ALA A 82 3.66 1.59 14.92
CA ALA A 82 2.21 1.70 14.84
C ALA A 82 1.76 2.85 13.89
N SER A 83 2.59 3.87 13.66
CA SER A 83 2.34 4.91 12.65
C SER A 83 2.50 4.38 11.22
N ASP A 84 3.46 3.47 10.99
CA ASP A 84 3.58 2.74 9.73
C ASP A 84 2.34 1.89 9.45
N ILE A 85 1.84 1.20 10.47
CA ILE A 85 0.64 0.37 10.36
C ILE A 85 -0.60 1.21 10.03
N TYR A 86 -0.72 2.40 10.64
CA TYR A 86 -1.77 3.35 10.26
C TYR A 86 -1.69 3.72 8.78
N SER A 87 -0.50 4.10 8.31
CA SER A 87 -0.26 4.45 6.91
C SER A 87 -0.57 3.28 5.97
N PHE A 88 -0.25 2.05 6.39
CA PHE A 88 -0.60 0.84 5.66
C PHE A 88 -2.12 0.65 5.54
N GLY A 89 -2.89 0.93 6.59
CA GLY A 89 -4.36 0.93 6.54
C GLY A 89 -4.93 1.94 5.53
N ILE A 90 -4.32 3.13 5.42
CA ILE A 90 -4.69 4.12 4.39
C ILE A 90 -4.39 3.58 2.99
N ILE A 91 -3.25 2.92 2.78
CA ILE A 91 -2.91 2.28 1.49
C ILE A 91 -3.93 1.19 1.15
N MET A 92 -4.33 0.37 2.13
CA MET A 92 -5.37 -0.65 1.92
C MET A 92 -6.67 -0.02 1.41
N ASN A 93 -7.08 1.13 1.95
CA ASN A 93 -8.28 1.83 1.47
C ASN A 93 -8.12 2.41 0.06
N ILE A 94 -6.94 2.93 -0.27
CA ILE A 94 -6.64 3.40 -1.64
C ILE A 94 -6.76 2.24 -2.62
N LEU A 95 -6.27 1.05 -2.27
CA LEU A 95 -6.38 -0.14 -3.11
C LEU A 95 -7.83 -0.61 -3.26
N ALA A 96 -8.62 -0.54 -2.19
CA ALA A 96 -10.04 -0.91 -2.23
C ALA A 96 -10.89 0.07 -3.05
N THR A 97 -10.60 1.37 -2.96
CA THR A 97 -11.44 2.43 -3.56
C THR A 97 -10.95 2.93 -4.91
N GLY A 98 -9.65 2.79 -5.19
CA GLY A 98 -8.98 3.45 -6.32
C GLY A 98 -8.91 4.97 -6.19
N LYS A 99 -9.21 5.54 -5.03
CA LYS A 99 -9.35 6.99 -4.81
C LYS A 99 -8.25 7.51 -3.90
N ARG A 100 -7.92 8.79 -4.06
CA ARG A 100 -7.09 9.53 -3.10
C ARG A 100 -7.84 9.63 -1.76
N PRO A 101 -7.17 9.47 -0.61
CA PRO A 101 -7.80 9.67 0.70
C PRO A 101 -8.35 11.10 0.85
N TRP A 102 -9.61 11.22 1.30
CA TRP A 102 -10.31 12.50 1.46
C TRP A 102 -10.20 13.39 0.20
N TYR A 103 -10.46 12.81 -0.98
CA TYR A 103 -10.32 13.49 -2.28
C TYR A 103 -11.29 14.67 -2.48
N ASP A 104 -12.32 14.76 -1.66
CA ASP A 104 -13.43 15.69 -1.75
C ASP A 104 -13.20 17.00 -0.97
N ARG A 105 -12.09 17.14 -0.25
CA ARG A 105 -11.78 18.31 0.57
C ARG A 105 -10.30 18.65 0.64
N ALA A 106 -9.99 19.85 1.11
CA ALA A 106 -8.61 20.33 1.25
C ALA A 106 -7.83 19.52 2.29
N HIS A 107 -6.53 19.31 2.03
CA HIS A 107 -5.61 18.64 2.95
C HIS A 107 -4.97 19.66 3.89
N ASP A 108 -5.78 20.23 4.77
CA ASP A 108 -5.40 21.30 5.71
C ASP A 108 -5.43 20.87 7.18
N ASN A 109 -5.18 21.82 8.09
CA ASN A 109 -5.17 21.56 9.52
C ASN A 109 -6.55 21.12 10.07
N TYR A 110 -7.66 21.47 9.40
CA TYR A 110 -9.00 21.05 9.81
C TYR A 110 -9.21 19.57 9.52
N LEU A 111 -8.87 19.13 8.30
CA LEU A 111 -8.85 17.71 7.95
C LEU A 111 -8.03 16.92 8.98
N ALA A 112 -6.83 17.40 9.26
CA ALA A 112 -5.91 16.69 10.13
C ALA A 112 -6.43 16.57 11.57
N LYS A 113 -7.04 17.65 12.08
CA LYS A 113 -7.73 17.62 13.37
C LYS A 113 -8.86 16.59 13.38
N SER A 114 -9.72 16.57 12.36
CA SER A 114 -10.83 15.60 12.31
C SER A 114 -10.33 14.16 12.27
N ILE A 115 -9.23 13.89 11.56
CA ILE A 115 -8.59 12.56 11.57
C ILE A 115 -8.09 12.21 12.98
N CYS A 116 -7.45 13.16 13.67
CA CYS A 116 -7.03 12.99 15.06
C CYS A 116 -8.22 12.78 16.01
N ASP A 117 -9.38 13.39 15.74
CA ASP A 117 -10.62 13.25 16.51
C ASP A 117 -11.40 11.96 16.17
N GLY A 118 -10.91 11.14 15.23
CA GLY A 118 -11.46 9.82 14.93
C GLY A 118 -12.15 9.68 13.58
N GLU A 119 -12.11 10.69 12.72
CA GLU A 119 -12.66 10.56 11.37
C GLU A 119 -11.89 9.50 10.56
N ARG A 120 -12.62 8.67 9.80
CA ARG A 120 -12.08 7.58 8.99
C ARG A 120 -12.65 7.61 7.58
N LEU A 121 -11.91 6.99 6.65
CA LEU A 121 -12.33 6.84 5.26
C LEU A 121 -13.51 5.89 5.17
N GLU A 122 -14.38 6.15 4.20
CA GLU A 122 -15.45 5.23 3.83
C GLU A 122 -14.86 3.93 3.28
N ILE A 123 -15.51 2.81 3.62
CA ILE A 123 -15.19 1.50 3.08
C ILE A 123 -16.36 1.09 2.18
N PRO A 124 -16.12 0.87 0.87
CA PRO A 124 -17.15 0.39 -0.04
C PRO A 124 -17.78 -0.92 0.43
N ASP A 125 -19.10 -1.07 0.28
CA ASP A 125 -19.85 -2.26 0.71
C ASP A 125 -19.43 -3.55 -0.01
N ASP A 126 -18.82 -3.43 -1.20
CA ASP A 126 -18.27 -4.55 -1.96
C ASP A 126 -16.86 -4.96 -1.51
N THR A 127 -16.25 -4.23 -0.56
CA THR A 127 -14.98 -4.61 0.05
C THR A 127 -15.15 -5.90 0.84
N PRO A 128 -14.34 -6.96 0.59
CA PRO A 128 -14.42 -8.19 1.35
C PRO A 128 -14.31 -7.93 2.85
N LYS A 129 -15.27 -8.45 3.64
CA LYS A 129 -15.40 -8.19 5.08
C LYS A 129 -14.08 -8.35 5.85
N PHE A 130 -13.33 -9.41 5.57
CA PHE A 130 -12.03 -9.65 6.19
C PHE A 130 -11.02 -8.51 5.91
N TYR A 131 -10.98 -8.01 4.68
CA TYR A 131 -10.10 -6.92 4.29
C TYR A 131 -10.51 -5.60 4.95
N ALA A 132 -11.83 -5.33 5.01
CA ALA A 132 -12.39 -4.18 5.71
C ALA A 132 -12.02 -4.19 7.20
N GLU A 133 -12.20 -5.32 7.89
CA GLU A 133 -11.84 -5.48 9.30
C GLU A 133 -10.33 -5.30 9.55
N LEU A 134 -9.49 -5.85 8.68
CA LEU A 134 -8.03 -5.73 8.82
C LEU A 134 -7.56 -4.29 8.57
N MET A 135 -8.12 -3.63 7.56
CA MET A 135 -7.90 -2.21 7.27
C MET A 135 -8.35 -1.34 8.46
N GLN A 136 -9.49 -1.68 9.08
CA GLN A 136 -9.98 -0.97 10.26
C GLN A 136 -9.07 -1.08 11.47
N GLN A 137 -8.51 -2.27 11.71
CA GLN A 137 -7.52 -2.48 12.77
C GLN A 137 -6.24 -1.67 12.53
N CYS A 138 -5.79 -1.55 11.27
CA CYS A 138 -4.60 -0.80 10.93
C CYS A 138 -4.69 0.69 11.30
N TRP A 139 -5.85 1.31 11.13
CA TRP A 139 -6.06 2.74 11.42
C TRP A 139 -6.78 3.01 12.74
N ASP A 140 -6.67 2.11 13.73
CA ASP A 140 -7.24 2.33 15.06
C ASP A 140 -6.72 3.65 15.67
N ASN A 141 -7.59 4.36 16.39
CA ASN A 141 -7.25 5.59 17.09
C ASN A 141 -6.14 5.36 18.10
N GLU A 142 -6.21 4.25 18.83
CA GLU A 142 -5.23 3.85 19.82
C GLU A 142 -4.11 3.07 19.12
N SER A 143 -2.89 3.63 19.16
CA SER A 143 -1.72 3.03 18.50
C SER A 143 -1.42 1.60 18.97
N GLY A 144 -1.71 1.30 20.24
CA GLY A 144 -1.52 -0.03 20.84
C GLY A 144 -2.51 -1.10 20.36
N ASN A 145 -3.65 -0.70 19.77
CA ASN A 145 -4.63 -1.64 19.22
C ASN A 145 -4.28 -2.04 17.78
N ARG A 146 -3.37 -1.31 17.13
CA ARG A 146 -2.97 -1.59 15.76
C ARG A 146 -2.17 -2.89 15.68
N PRO A 147 -2.38 -3.73 14.65
CA PRO A 147 -1.67 -4.99 14.49
C PRO A 147 -0.18 -4.76 14.21
N THR A 148 0.64 -5.78 14.42
CA THR A 148 2.05 -5.72 14.01
C THR A 148 2.20 -6.02 12.53
N ALA A 149 3.28 -5.54 11.91
CA ALA A 149 3.60 -5.87 10.52
C ALA A 149 3.71 -7.40 10.31
N ALA A 150 4.28 -8.12 11.28
CA ALA A 150 4.37 -9.58 11.24
C ALA A 150 2.99 -10.25 11.23
N TYR A 151 2.03 -9.73 12.01
CA TYR A 151 0.65 -10.21 12.00
C TYR A 151 -0.02 -9.98 10.64
N LEU A 152 0.13 -8.77 10.08
CA LEU A 152 -0.41 -8.42 8.76
C LEU A 152 0.17 -9.31 7.67
N CYS A 153 1.49 -9.51 7.63
CA CYS A 153 2.15 -10.40 6.68
C CYS A 153 1.57 -11.82 6.75
N LYS A 154 1.38 -12.38 7.96
CA LYS A 154 0.79 -13.71 8.13
C LYS A 154 -0.65 -13.76 7.59
N LYS A 155 -1.47 -12.78 7.96
CA LYS A 155 -2.88 -12.70 7.57
C LYS A 155 -3.08 -12.53 6.06
N LEU A 156 -2.28 -11.66 5.44
CA LEU A 156 -2.33 -11.42 4.00
C LEU A 156 -1.70 -12.56 3.19
N ASN A 157 -0.64 -13.21 3.70
CA ASN A 157 -0.04 -14.37 3.04
C ASN A 157 -0.99 -15.59 3.05
N TRP A 158 -1.80 -15.76 4.11
CA TRP A 158 -2.83 -16.79 4.14
C TRP A 158 -3.87 -16.61 3.02
N ILE A 159 -4.12 -15.38 2.56
CA ILE A 159 -5.01 -15.15 1.40
C ILE A 159 -4.42 -15.76 0.14
N ASN A 160 -3.12 -15.57 -0.10
CA ASN A 160 -2.44 -16.19 -1.23
C ASN A 160 -2.53 -17.72 -1.14
N LEU A 161 -2.31 -18.29 0.04
CA LEU A 161 -2.41 -19.73 0.26
C LEU A 161 -3.82 -20.31 0.02
N ILE A 162 -4.89 -19.56 0.28
CA ILE A 162 -6.28 -19.99 -0.01
C ILE A 162 -6.61 -19.82 -1.49
N ARG A 163 -6.16 -18.72 -2.12
CA ARG A 163 -6.34 -18.48 -3.55
C ARG A 163 -5.65 -19.55 -4.40
N ASP A 164 -4.47 -19.99 -3.96
CA ASP A 164 -3.66 -20.98 -4.66
C ASP A 164 -4.08 -22.44 -4.32
N ASN A 165 -5.06 -22.63 -3.42
CA ASN A 165 -5.59 -23.94 -3.08
C ASN A 165 -7.13 -23.91 -2.90
N PRO A 166 -7.91 -23.93 -3.99
CA PRO A 166 -9.37 -23.77 -3.95
C PRO A 166 -10.13 -24.94 -3.31
N ASN A 167 -9.45 -25.97 -2.79
CA ASN A 167 -10.03 -27.05 -2.00
C ASN A 167 -9.14 -27.40 -0.79
N PRO A 168 -9.23 -26.66 0.32
CA PRO A 168 -8.72 -27.14 1.59
C PRO A 168 -9.64 -28.27 2.08
N ARG A 169 -9.04 -29.42 2.43
CA ARG A 169 -9.74 -30.63 2.89
C ARG A 169 -10.69 -30.38 4.06
#